data_AF-A0A957XVB1-F1
#
_entry.id   AF-A0A957XVB1-F1
#
_cell.length_a   1.000
_cell.length_b   1.000
_cell.length_c   1.000
_cell.angle_alpha   90.00
_cell.angle_beta   90.00
_cell.angle_gamma   90.00
#
_symmetry.space_group_name_H-M   'P 1'
#
loop_
_entity.id
_entity.type
_entity.pdbx_description
1 polymer ?
#
loop_
_entity_poly.entity_id
_entity_poly.type
_entity_poly.pdbx_seq_one_letter_code
_entity_poly.pdbx_strand_id
1 'polypeptide(L)'
;MSKEPRSVDLFGEFYAEPVTRVRLYADEIKPYTNGLGEKWMYIGILAIPDDRWEKAISWLLEDRQESRYYDEVHFVKLRNYSYAHVHNAKTLLAKRWVRRVVWDADKMFHFYLLGLNLSNLQARAFGDGSDRERNIYNRFFRSSVFYVLKSFFGPTNVQVTGIFHDVSDLRNDSLFDWHTIWRLGTHETGLDFRTDKIYFINSDHHQETEYPEHSHFIQLCDTLTGGFTHCLDARNKKDGCREVASDLLPLAERLNDTKQANNHNSRYQYVRRMAISYFPSKRLTLAQIEEDFQRVQSGFYKGRRLLLADQLTGQSCLF
;
A
#
# COMPACT_ATOMS: atom_id res chain seq x y z
N MET A 1 11.74 -11.77 -31.12
CA MET A 1 10.91 -10.66 -31.65
C MET A 1 9.50 -10.86 -31.12
N SER A 2 9.11 -10.18 -30.04
CA SER A 2 7.71 -10.20 -29.58
C SER A 2 6.89 -9.32 -30.53
N LYS A 3 5.80 -9.86 -31.07
CA LYS A 3 4.82 -9.06 -31.80
C LYS A 3 4.09 -8.21 -30.76
N GLU A 4 4.19 -6.89 -30.87
CA GLU A 4 3.37 -5.97 -30.07
C GLU A 4 1.88 -6.33 -30.26
N PRO A 5 1.08 -6.38 -29.18
CA PRO A 5 -0.34 -6.60 -29.28
C PRO A 5 -0.98 -5.42 -30.03
N ARG A 6 -1.56 -5.70 -31.21
CA ARG A 6 -2.29 -4.72 -32.01
C ARG A 6 -3.79 -4.88 -31.77
N SER A 7 -4.44 -3.80 -31.35
CA SER A 7 -5.90 -3.68 -31.31
C SER A 7 -6.40 -3.06 -32.61
N VAL A 8 -7.62 -3.42 -33.01
CA VAL A 8 -8.26 -2.94 -34.24
C VAL A 8 -9.43 -2.07 -33.84
N ASP A 9 -9.50 -0.85 -34.37
CA ASP A 9 -10.63 0.04 -34.12
C ASP A 9 -11.87 -0.34 -34.95
N LEU A 10 -12.95 0.43 -34.78
CA LEU A 10 -14.20 0.25 -35.54
C LEU A 10 -14.03 0.41 -37.06
N PHE A 11 -12.92 0.96 -37.53
CA PHE A 11 -12.60 1.22 -38.93
C PHE A 11 -11.55 0.28 -39.51
N GLY A 12 -11.06 -0.69 -38.73
CA GLY A 12 -10.02 -1.62 -39.17
C GLY A 12 -8.61 -1.04 -39.05
N GLU A 13 -8.43 0.12 -38.42
CA GLU A 13 -7.11 0.70 -38.18
C GLU A 13 -6.44 0.04 -36.98
N PHE A 14 -5.18 -0.34 -37.18
CA PHE A 14 -4.36 -0.87 -36.11
C PHE A 14 -3.77 0.27 -35.30
N TYR A 15 -4.05 0.29 -34.01
CA TYR A 15 -3.34 1.15 -33.07
C TYR A 15 -2.65 0.29 -32.02
N ALA A 16 -1.48 0.76 -31.60
CA ALA A 16 -0.83 0.21 -30.41
C ALA A 16 -1.66 0.63 -29.19
N GLU A 17 -2.04 -0.33 -28.35
CA GLU A 17 -2.62 0.02 -27.06
C GLU A 17 -1.61 0.87 -26.27
N PRO A 18 -2.05 1.97 -25.64
CA PRO A 18 -1.14 2.82 -24.88
C PRO A 18 -0.53 2.03 -23.72
N VAL A 19 0.80 2.02 -23.66
CA VAL A 19 1.55 1.37 -22.58
C VAL A 19 1.48 2.24 -21.33
N THR A 20 0.99 1.67 -20.23
CA THR A 20 1.00 2.34 -18.92
C THR A 20 2.27 1.99 -18.18
N ARG A 21 3.15 2.96 -17.96
CA ARG A 21 4.40 2.77 -17.22
C ARG A 21 4.26 3.23 -15.78
N VAL A 22 4.72 2.42 -14.83
CA VAL A 22 4.52 2.68 -13.40
C VAL A 22 5.75 2.32 -12.55
N ARG A 23 6.01 3.13 -11.53
CA ARG A 23 6.94 2.82 -10.43
C ARG A 23 6.16 2.43 -9.19
N LEU A 24 6.66 1.44 -8.45
CA LEU A 24 6.07 0.95 -7.21
C LEU A 24 6.97 1.28 -6.02
N TYR A 25 6.36 1.66 -4.90
CA TYR A 25 7.00 1.92 -3.62
C TYR A 25 6.26 1.11 -2.57
N ALA A 26 7.00 0.41 -1.72
CA ALA A 26 6.40 -0.44 -0.72
C ALA A 26 7.02 -0.23 0.66
N ASP A 27 6.18 -0.45 1.66
CA ASP A 27 6.54 -0.46 3.07
C ASP A 27 5.63 -1.46 3.81
N GLU A 28 6.03 -1.87 5.01
CA GLU A 28 5.25 -2.76 5.84
C GLU A 28 5.12 -2.32 7.29
N ILE A 29 4.05 -2.80 7.90
CA ILE A 29 3.97 -2.89 9.35
C ILE A 29 4.21 -4.34 9.74
N LYS A 30 5.33 -4.55 10.42
CA LYS A 30 5.70 -5.85 11.02
C LYS A 30 4.59 -6.40 11.92
N PRO A 31 4.51 -7.72 12.10
CA PRO A 31 3.48 -8.36 12.91
C PRO A 31 3.32 -7.74 14.32
N TYR A 32 2.10 -7.42 14.72
CA TYR A 32 1.76 -6.97 16.07
C TYR A 32 0.37 -7.46 16.49
N THR A 33 0.09 -7.43 17.79
CA THR A 33 -1.23 -7.71 18.34
C THR A 33 -1.99 -6.39 18.56
N ASN A 34 -3.19 -6.26 18.01
CA ASN A 34 -4.00 -5.06 18.16
C ASN A 34 -4.78 -5.03 19.50
N GLY A 35 -5.54 -3.95 19.73
CA GLY A 35 -6.38 -3.80 20.93
C GLY A 35 -7.50 -4.85 21.10
N LEU A 36 -7.79 -5.64 20.06
CA LEU A 36 -8.77 -6.74 20.10
C LEU A 36 -8.11 -8.12 20.31
N GLY A 37 -6.79 -8.18 20.53
CA GLY A 37 -6.06 -9.45 20.70
C GLY A 37 -5.77 -10.20 19.40
N GLU A 38 -6.02 -9.58 18.23
CA GLU A 38 -5.74 -10.17 16.92
C GLU A 38 -4.31 -9.83 16.48
N LYS A 39 -3.60 -10.80 15.91
CA LYS A 39 -2.27 -10.59 15.33
C LYS A 39 -2.41 -10.18 13.86
N TRP A 40 -1.85 -9.03 13.51
CA TRP A 40 -1.91 -8.45 12.16
C TRP A 40 -0.53 -8.05 11.66
N MET A 41 -0.37 -8.12 10.34
CA MET A 41 0.70 -7.42 9.61
C MET A 41 0.07 -6.69 8.42
N TYR A 42 0.73 -5.65 7.92
CA TYR A 42 0.22 -4.88 6.78
C TYR A 42 1.29 -4.64 5.74
N ILE A 43 0.88 -4.67 4.48
CA ILE A 43 1.72 -4.33 3.32
C ILE A 43 1.07 -3.15 2.62
N GLY A 44 1.80 -2.05 2.51
CA GLY A 44 1.43 -0.88 1.72
C GLY A 44 2.16 -0.87 0.38
N ILE A 45 1.43 -0.59 -0.70
CA ILE A 45 2.02 -0.35 -2.01
C ILE A 45 1.47 0.96 -2.58
N LEU A 46 2.37 1.90 -2.82
CA LEU A 46 2.13 3.12 -3.56
C LEU A 46 2.64 2.93 -5.00
N ALA A 47 1.80 3.24 -5.98
CA ALA A 47 2.14 3.21 -7.41
C ALA A 47 1.98 4.60 -8.03
N ILE A 48 3.01 5.03 -8.76
CA ILE A 48 3.07 6.32 -9.43
C ILE A 48 3.27 6.08 -10.93
N PRO A 49 2.35 6.55 -11.80
CA PRO A 49 2.57 6.55 -13.24
C PRO A 49 3.79 7.38 -13.63
N ASP A 50 4.58 6.89 -14.59
CA ASP A 50 5.85 7.53 -14.95
C ASP A 50 5.68 8.92 -15.54
N ASP A 51 4.61 9.13 -16.31
CA ASP A 51 4.23 10.42 -16.90
C ASP A 51 3.85 11.47 -15.85
N ARG A 52 3.62 11.06 -14.60
CA ARG A 52 3.21 11.91 -13.48
C ARG A 52 4.26 11.99 -12.37
N TRP A 53 5.34 11.22 -12.48
CA TRP A 53 6.32 11.06 -11.41
C TRP A 53 6.99 12.39 -11.04
N GLU A 54 7.45 13.15 -12.03
CA GLU A 54 8.10 14.46 -11.84
C GLU A 54 7.19 15.46 -11.10
N LYS A 55 5.90 15.50 -11.47
CA LYS A 55 4.92 16.35 -10.81
C LYS A 55 4.60 15.88 -9.39
N ALA A 56 4.55 14.56 -9.19
CA ALA A 56 4.31 13.99 -7.87
C ALA A 56 5.46 14.31 -6.90
N ILE A 57 6.71 14.20 -7.34
CA ILE A 57 7.87 14.53 -6.49
C ILE A 57 7.97 16.02 -6.21
N SER A 58 7.70 16.88 -7.21
CA SER A 58 7.72 18.33 -7.03
C SER A 58 6.73 18.77 -5.95
N TRP A 59 5.53 18.18 -5.91
CA TRP A 59 4.54 18.43 -4.86
C TRP A 59 5.02 18.04 -3.45
N LEU A 60 5.72 16.92 -3.31
CA LEU A 60 6.25 16.49 -2.02
C LEU A 60 7.35 17.44 -1.53
N LEU A 61 8.20 17.93 -2.44
CA LEU A 61 9.26 18.89 -2.16
C LEU A 61 8.72 20.29 -1.84
N GLU A 62 7.71 20.76 -2.57
CA GLU A 62 6.98 22.00 -2.25
C GLU A 62 6.40 21.95 -0.84
N ASP A 63 5.72 20.86 -0.47
CA ASP A 63 5.14 20.71 0.87
C ASP A 63 6.21 20.74 1.97
N ARG A 64 7.43 20.23 1.71
CA ARG A 64 8.57 20.34 2.64
C ARG A 64 8.97 21.79 2.85
N GLN A 65 9.08 22.54 1.77
CA GLN A 65 9.43 23.97 1.82
C GLN A 65 8.38 24.76 2.61
N GLU A 66 7.10 24.55 2.32
CA GLU A 66 5.99 25.23 2.98
C GLU A 66 5.85 24.86 4.46
N SER A 67 6.14 23.59 4.80
CA SER A 67 6.14 23.11 6.19
C SER A 67 7.43 23.44 6.93
N ARG A 68 8.46 23.94 6.23
CA ARG A 68 9.83 24.14 6.72
C ARG A 68 10.38 22.90 7.42
N TYR A 69 10.09 21.72 6.87
CA TYR A 69 10.52 20.44 7.42
C TYR A 69 11.27 19.61 6.38
N TYR A 70 12.56 19.45 6.59
CA TYR A 70 13.46 18.84 5.62
C TYR A 70 14.03 17.50 6.07
N ASP A 71 13.75 17.00 7.27
CA ASP A 71 14.23 15.67 7.66
C ASP A 71 13.24 14.57 7.23
N GLU A 72 13.62 13.32 7.55
CA GLU A 72 12.79 12.13 7.40
C GLU A 72 11.41 12.28 8.11
N VAL A 73 10.34 11.99 7.37
CA VAL A 73 8.99 11.76 7.89
C VAL A 73 8.81 10.27 8.11
N HIS A 74 8.51 9.89 9.34
CA HIS A 74 8.12 8.53 9.68
C HIS A 74 6.90 8.58 10.59
N PHE A 75 5.82 7.91 10.21
CA PHE A 75 4.51 7.95 10.85
C PHE A 75 4.59 7.70 12.36
N VAL A 76 5.34 6.70 12.80
CA VAL A 76 5.45 6.37 14.23
C VAL A 76 6.13 7.48 15.04
N LYS A 77 6.86 8.40 14.38
CA LYS A 77 7.55 9.54 14.99
C LYS A 77 6.66 10.80 15.07
N LEU A 78 5.43 10.77 14.57
CA LEU A 78 4.48 11.88 14.67
C LEU A 78 3.93 12.00 16.10
N ARG A 79 4.43 12.99 16.86
CA ARG A 79 4.11 13.16 18.29
C ARG A 79 3.00 14.17 18.52
N ASN A 80 3.22 15.42 18.13
CA ASN A 80 2.36 16.55 18.46
C ASN A 80 1.39 16.87 17.32
N TYR A 81 0.27 17.53 17.65
CA TYR A 81 -0.63 18.11 16.65
C TYR A 81 0.10 19.08 15.73
N SER A 82 -0.37 19.20 14.48
CA SER A 82 0.13 20.12 13.47
C SER A 82 -0.03 21.59 13.85
N TYR A 83 -0.97 21.91 14.75
CA TYR A 83 -1.18 23.25 15.31
C TYR A 83 -0.51 23.46 16.67
N ALA A 84 0.24 22.48 17.19
CA ALA A 84 1.02 22.69 18.41
C ALA A 84 2.14 23.71 18.16
N HIS A 85 2.46 24.54 19.14
CA HIS A 85 3.49 25.57 19.00
C HIS A 85 4.94 25.03 18.96
N VAL A 86 5.15 23.74 19.25
CA VAL A 86 6.49 23.13 19.36
C VAL A 86 6.50 21.73 18.74
N HIS A 87 7.55 21.41 17.97
CA HIS A 87 7.79 20.09 17.36
C HIS A 87 6.61 19.51 16.54
N ASN A 88 5.91 20.36 15.79
CA ASN A 88 4.73 20.04 14.98
C ASN A 88 5.00 19.91 13.47
N ALA A 89 6.13 20.44 12.98
CA ALA A 89 6.42 20.56 11.55
C ALA A 89 6.38 19.22 10.78
N LYS A 90 6.83 18.13 11.41
CA LYS A 90 6.75 16.77 10.85
C LYS A 90 5.29 16.32 10.65
N THR A 91 4.43 16.57 11.64
CA THR A 91 2.99 16.28 11.55
C THR A 91 2.32 17.15 10.50
N LEU A 92 2.68 18.44 10.43
CA LEU A 92 2.18 19.35 9.41
C LEU A 92 2.49 18.82 7.99
N LEU A 93 3.74 18.43 7.73
CA LEU A 93 4.15 17.86 6.45
C LEU A 93 3.39 16.57 6.12
N ALA A 94 3.32 15.62 7.06
CA ALA A 94 2.59 14.37 6.87
C ALA A 94 1.10 14.60 6.53
N LYS A 95 0.45 15.57 7.18
CA LYS A 95 -0.94 15.97 6.85
C LYS A 95 -1.06 16.54 5.46
N ARG A 96 -0.14 17.42 5.02
CA ARG A 96 -0.18 17.98 3.66
C ARG A 96 -0.09 16.89 2.62
N TRP A 97 0.87 15.99 2.76
CA TRP A 97 1.04 14.84 1.89
C TRP A 97 -0.20 13.94 1.82
N VAL A 98 -0.75 13.56 2.98
CA VAL A 98 -1.99 12.76 3.05
C VAL A 98 -3.15 13.48 2.37
N ARG A 99 -3.32 14.79 2.59
CA ARG A 99 -4.39 15.57 1.96
C ARG A 99 -4.22 15.64 0.44
N ARG A 100 -2.99 15.78 -0.07
CA ARG A 100 -2.74 15.70 -1.52
C ARG A 100 -3.20 14.37 -2.08
N VAL A 101 -2.85 13.26 -1.45
CA VAL A 101 -3.28 11.92 -1.89
C VAL A 101 -4.80 11.75 -1.82
N VAL A 102 -5.44 12.19 -0.72
CA VAL A 102 -6.90 12.06 -0.54
C VAL A 102 -7.67 12.82 -1.63
N TRP A 103 -7.19 14.02 -1.99
CA TRP A 103 -7.86 14.94 -2.93
C TRP A 103 -7.21 14.98 -4.31
N ASP A 104 -6.43 13.97 -4.65
CA ASP A 104 -5.73 13.82 -5.93
C ASP A 104 -6.71 13.52 -7.08
N ALA A 105 -7.25 14.58 -7.69
CA ALA A 105 -8.09 14.51 -8.88
C ALA A 105 -7.31 14.12 -10.14
N ASP A 106 -5.99 14.38 -10.16
CA ASP A 106 -5.12 14.06 -11.28
C ASP A 106 -4.77 12.56 -11.32
N LYS A 107 -5.09 11.79 -10.26
CA LYS A 107 -4.77 10.37 -10.10
C LYS A 107 -3.28 10.10 -10.24
N MET A 108 -2.44 10.91 -9.63
CA MET A 108 -0.99 10.68 -9.56
C MET A 108 -0.63 9.57 -8.58
N PHE A 109 -1.35 9.50 -7.45
CA PHE A 109 -1.06 8.57 -6.37
C PHE A 109 -2.09 7.43 -6.35
N HIS A 110 -1.60 6.21 -6.55
CA HIS A 110 -2.41 5.00 -6.41
C HIS A 110 -1.92 4.19 -5.23
N PHE A 111 -2.77 3.84 -4.27
CA PHE A 111 -2.34 3.23 -3.03
C PHE A 111 -3.17 2.00 -2.66
N TYR A 112 -2.49 0.93 -2.29
CA TYR A 112 -3.12 -0.30 -1.82
C TYR A 112 -2.60 -0.67 -0.44
N LEU A 113 -3.52 -0.94 0.49
CA LEU A 113 -3.20 -1.54 1.78
C LEU A 113 -3.79 -2.94 1.87
N LEU A 114 -2.92 -3.93 2.11
CA LEU A 114 -3.33 -5.28 2.47
C LEU A 114 -3.08 -5.54 3.95
N GLY A 115 -4.14 -5.82 4.71
CA GLY A 115 -4.02 -6.34 6.07
C GLY A 115 -4.08 -7.87 6.10
N LEU A 116 -3.09 -8.50 6.73
CA LEU A 116 -3.06 -9.95 6.93
C LEU A 116 -3.37 -10.29 8.38
N ASN A 117 -4.49 -10.98 8.60
CA ASN A 117 -4.89 -11.50 9.89
C ASN A 117 -4.12 -12.78 10.19
N LEU A 118 -2.99 -12.65 10.89
CA LEU A 118 -2.13 -13.75 11.27
C LEU A 118 -2.76 -14.66 12.34
N SER A 119 -3.75 -14.17 13.09
CA SER A 119 -4.55 -15.03 13.97
C SER A 119 -5.44 -16.01 13.20
N ASN A 120 -5.90 -15.62 12.01
CA ASN A 120 -6.73 -16.47 11.15
C ASN A 120 -5.92 -17.21 10.07
N LEU A 121 -4.72 -16.75 9.73
CA LEU A 121 -3.89 -17.36 8.72
C LEU A 121 -3.36 -18.73 9.17
N GLN A 122 -3.57 -19.76 8.34
CA GLN A 122 -2.96 -21.06 8.56
C GLN A 122 -1.49 -21.03 8.15
N ALA A 123 -0.62 -20.63 9.08
CA ALA A 123 0.80 -20.40 8.79
C ALA A 123 1.54 -21.66 8.27
N ARG A 124 1.10 -22.87 8.66
CA ARG A 124 1.68 -24.14 8.18
C ARG A 124 1.50 -24.36 6.68
N ALA A 125 0.53 -23.71 6.04
CA ALA A 125 0.35 -23.76 4.58
C ALA A 125 1.46 -23.03 3.80
N PHE A 126 2.40 -22.40 4.50
CA PHE A 126 3.52 -21.63 3.95
C PHE A 126 4.88 -22.28 4.28
N GLY A 127 4.88 -23.57 4.60
CA GLY A 127 6.06 -24.34 4.95
C GLY A 127 6.35 -24.38 6.45
N ASP A 128 7.50 -24.96 6.78
CA ASP A 128 7.94 -25.19 8.15
C ASP A 128 9.22 -24.44 8.51
N GLY A 129 9.49 -24.32 9.81
CA GLY A 129 10.72 -23.71 10.31
C GLY A 129 10.76 -22.17 10.23
N SER A 130 11.98 -21.64 10.19
CA SER A 130 12.30 -20.21 10.24
C SER A 130 11.83 -19.43 9.01
N ASP A 131 11.67 -20.10 7.88
CA ASP A 131 11.38 -19.46 6.59
C ASP A 131 9.88 -19.16 6.39
N ARG A 132 9.03 -19.61 7.31
CA ARG A 132 7.57 -19.51 7.20
C ARG A 132 7.09 -18.06 7.10
N GLU A 133 7.58 -17.17 7.96
CA GLU A 133 7.17 -15.76 7.96
C GLU A 133 7.56 -15.06 6.66
N ARG A 134 8.75 -15.39 6.15
CA ARG A 134 9.27 -14.93 4.86
C ARG A 134 8.41 -15.41 3.69
N ASN A 135 8.06 -16.70 3.67
CA ASN A 135 7.18 -17.26 2.64
C ASN A 135 5.79 -16.61 2.63
N ILE A 136 5.24 -16.33 3.82
CA ILE A 136 4.00 -15.56 3.97
C ILE A 136 4.17 -14.18 3.35
N TYR A 137 5.18 -13.42 3.79
CA TYR A 137 5.44 -12.07 3.29
C TYR A 137 5.61 -12.07 1.76
N ASN A 138 6.51 -12.88 1.21
CA ASN A 138 6.81 -12.91 -0.23
C ASN A 138 5.57 -13.25 -1.06
N ARG A 139 4.73 -14.18 -0.60
CA ARG A 139 3.50 -14.56 -1.30
C ARG A 139 2.48 -13.42 -1.32
N PHE A 140 2.29 -12.74 -0.19
CA PHE A 140 1.31 -11.65 -0.12
C PHE A 140 1.83 -10.35 -0.72
N PHE A 141 3.12 -10.06 -0.65
CA PHE A 141 3.76 -8.97 -1.38
C PHE A 141 3.54 -9.11 -2.88
N ARG A 142 3.86 -10.28 -3.45
CA ARG A 142 3.59 -10.60 -4.86
C ARG A 142 2.11 -10.44 -5.22
N SER A 143 1.21 -10.92 -4.35
CA SER A 143 -0.23 -10.80 -4.57
C SER A 143 -0.69 -9.33 -4.56
N SER A 144 -0.12 -8.51 -3.69
CA SER A 144 -0.38 -7.08 -3.61
C SER A 144 0.13 -6.34 -4.84
N VAL A 145 1.35 -6.62 -5.31
CA VAL A 145 1.91 -6.06 -6.55
C VAL A 145 1.00 -6.40 -7.73
N PHE A 146 0.64 -7.67 -7.88
CA PHE A 146 -0.27 -8.11 -8.93
C PHE A 146 -1.62 -7.39 -8.88
N TYR A 147 -2.23 -7.31 -7.68
CA TYR A 147 -3.51 -6.63 -7.49
C TYR A 147 -3.43 -5.16 -7.90
N VAL A 148 -2.40 -4.43 -7.46
CA VAL A 148 -2.18 -3.01 -7.80
C VAL A 148 -2.10 -2.83 -9.31
N LEU A 149 -1.24 -3.61 -9.98
CA LEU A 149 -1.02 -3.48 -11.41
C LEU A 149 -2.30 -3.73 -12.20
N LYS A 150 -2.99 -4.84 -11.92
CA LYS A 150 -4.20 -5.23 -12.66
C LYS A 150 -5.42 -4.37 -12.33
N SER A 151 -5.61 -4.02 -11.06
CA SER A 151 -6.82 -3.33 -10.61
C SER A 151 -6.77 -1.83 -10.89
N PHE A 152 -5.59 -1.22 -10.84
CA PHE A 152 -5.46 0.22 -11.02
C PHE A 152 -5.15 0.60 -12.47
N PHE A 153 -4.30 -0.16 -13.14
CA PHE A 153 -3.81 0.18 -14.48
C PHE A 153 -4.36 -0.72 -15.60
N GLY A 154 -5.19 -1.70 -15.24
CA GLY A 154 -5.87 -2.58 -16.20
C GLY A 154 -5.12 -3.89 -16.48
N PRO A 155 -5.74 -4.78 -17.27
CA PRO A 155 -5.26 -6.14 -17.45
C PRO A 155 -4.12 -6.29 -18.47
N THR A 156 -3.88 -5.29 -19.32
CA THR A 156 -2.93 -5.36 -20.45
C THR A 156 -2.00 -4.15 -20.48
N ASN A 157 -0.82 -4.34 -21.10
CA ASN A 157 0.13 -3.27 -21.43
C ASN A 157 0.60 -2.41 -20.26
N VAL A 158 0.77 -3.02 -19.08
CA VAL A 158 1.38 -2.37 -17.91
C VAL A 158 2.87 -2.71 -17.86
N GLN A 159 3.71 -1.68 -17.82
CA GLN A 159 5.16 -1.79 -17.69
C GLN A 159 5.62 -1.26 -16.33
N VAL A 160 6.22 -2.11 -15.52
CA VAL A 160 6.81 -1.72 -14.23
C VAL A 160 8.25 -1.27 -14.47
N THR A 161 8.54 0.00 -14.22
CA THR A 161 9.86 0.59 -14.48
C THR A 161 10.78 0.58 -13.27
N GLY A 162 10.23 0.39 -12.06
CA GLY A 162 10.99 0.21 -10.84
C GLY A 162 10.11 -0.26 -9.69
N ILE A 163 10.68 -1.05 -8.79
CA ILE A 163 10.07 -1.42 -7.51
C ILE A 163 11.03 -1.03 -6.40
N PHE A 164 10.57 -0.17 -5.50
CA PHE A 164 11.32 0.37 -4.40
C PHE A 164 10.71 -0.08 -3.09
N HIS A 165 11.56 -0.41 -2.13
CA HIS A 165 11.15 -0.92 -0.83
C HIS A 165 11.99 -0.27 0.26
N ASP A 166 11.41 0.05 1.41
CA ASP A 166 12.21 0.54 2.55
C ASP A 166 13.26 -0.50 2.98
N VAL A 167 14.39 -0.06 3.51
CA VAL A 167 15.40 -0.99 4.01
C VAL A 167 14.84 -1.78 5.19
N SER A 168 14.77 -3.10 5.04
CA SER A 168 14.33 -4.01 6.10
C SER A 168 15.16 -5.30 6.11
N ASP A 169 14.90 -6.19 7.07
CA ASP A 169 15.54 -7.51 7.16
C ASP A 169 15.36 -8.35 5.88
N LEU A 170 14.39 -8.00 5.03
CA LEU A 170 14.14 -8.62 3.73
C LEU A 170 15.27 -8.41 2.73
N ARG A 171 16.15 -7.41 2.94
CA ARG A 171 17.35 -7.22 2.11
C ARG A 171 18.28 -8.42 2.10
N ASN A 172 18.26 -9.21 3.18
CA ASN A 172 19.07 -10.42 3.31
C ASN A 172 18.34 -11.67 2.82
N ASP A 173 17.09 -11.56 2.34
CA ASP A 173 16.39 -12.70 1.73
C ASP A 173 16.95 -12.98 0.33
N SER A 174 17.19 -14.26 0.03
CA SER A 174 17.78 -14.68 -1.24
C SER A 174 16.81 -14.65 -2.42
N LEU A 175 15.52 -14.46 -2.16
CA LEU A 175 14.46 -14.49 -3.17
C LEU A 175 13.70 -13.17 -3.30
N PHE A 176 13.58 -12.38 -2.23
CA PHE A 176 12.63 -11.27 -2.19
C PHE A 176 12.91 -10.22 -3.27
N ASP A 177 14.17 -9.89 -3.48
CA ASP A 177 14.62 -8.86 -4.40
C ASP A 177 14.28 -9.15 -5.87
N TRP A 178 14.23 -10.40 -6.33
CA TRP A 178 13.97 -10.71 -7.75
C TRP A 178 12.75 -11.60 -8.01
N HIS A 179 12.35 -12.46 -7.06
CA HIS A 179 11.38 -13.54 -7.33
C HIS A 179 9.96 -13.03 -7.64
N THR A 180 9.55 -11.91 -7.03
CA THR A 180 8.25 -11.28 -7.35
C THR A 180 8.22 -10.86 -8.82
N ILE A 181 9.30 -10.23 -9.29
CA ILE A 181 9.46 -9.76 -10.68
C ILE A 181 9.47 -10.95 -11.62
N TRP A 182 10.33 -11.94 -11.37
CA TRP A 182 10.43 -13.13 -12.20
C TRP A 182 9.09 -13.85 -12.32
N ARG A 183 8.39 -14.08 -11.20
CA ARG A 183 7.14 -14.83 -11.20
C ARG A 183 6.06 -14.08 -11.99
N LEU A 184 5.88 -12.79 -11.74
CA LEU A 184 4.84 -12.01 -12.41
C LEU A 184 5.18 -11.81 -13.88
N GLY A 185 6.42 -11.45 -14.22
CA GLY A 185 6.85 -11.24 -15.61
C GLY A 185 6.82 -12.52 -16.47
N THR A 186 6.99 -13.70 -15.86
CA THR A 186 6.97 -14.98 -16.60
C THR A 186 5.56 -15.56 -16.73
N HIS A 187 4.70 -15.38 -15.73
CA HIS A 187 3.43 -16.11 -15.65
C HIS A 187 2.17 -15.24 -15.83
N GLU A 188 2.29 -13.91 -15.76
CA GLU A 188 1.15 -13.01 -15.88
C GLU A 188 1.19 -12.27 -17.21
N THR A 189 0.20 -12.53 -18.07
CA THR A 189 0.08 -11.85 -19.36
C THR A 189 -0.21 -10.37 -19.18
N GLY A 190 0.30 -9.53 -20.08
CA GLY A 190 0.02 -8.08 -20.05
C GLY A 190 0.76 -7.29 -18.97
N LEU A 191 1.67 -7.92 -18.21
CA LEU A 191 2.64 -7.26 -17.35
C LEU A 191 4.04 -7.43 -17.94
N ASP A 192 4.81 -6.36 -17.97
CA ASP A 192 6.22 -6.35 -18.37
C ASP A 192 7.04 -5.60 -17.32
N PHE A 193 8.24 -6.07 -17.02
CA PHE A 193 9.12 -5.48 -16.00
C PHE A 193 10.40 -4.98 -16.67
N ARG A 194 10.67 -3.67 -16.56
CA ARG A 194 11.90 -3.02 -17.04
C ARG A 194 13.01 -2.98 -15.99
N THR A 195 12.78 -3.67 -14.87
CA THR A 195 13.76 -3.91 -13.82
C THR A 195 13.75 -5.40 -13.50
N ASP A 196 14.89 -5.92 -13.07
CA ASP A 196 15.09 -7.32 -12.66
C ASP A 196 15.15 -7.50 -11.13
N LYS A 197 15.17 -6.40 -10.38
CA LYS A 197 15.27 -6.41 -8.91
C LYS A 197 14.43 -5.34 -8.22
N ILE A 198 14.15 -5.56 -6.95
CA ILE A 198 13.61 -4.58 -6.01
C ILE A 198 14.78 -3.80 -5.42
N TYR A 199 14.70 -2.47 -5.48
CA TYR A 199 15.68 -1.57 -4.91
C TYR A 199 15.31 -1.26 -3.46
N PHE A 200 16.21 -1.59 -2.53
CA PHE A 200 16.06 -1.20 -1.13
C PHE A 200 16.60 0.20 -0.93
N ILE A 201 15.75 1.09 -0.43
CA ILE A 201 16.04 2.52 -0.29
C ILE A 201 15.99 2.92 1.17
N ASN A 202 16.96 3.71 1.60
CA ASN A 202 16.90 4.33 2.92
C ASN A 202 15.81 5.41 2.90
N SER A 203 14.79 5.25 3.75
CA SER A 203 13.71 6.24 3.88
C SER A 203 14.21 7.62 4.34
N ASP A 204 15.37 7.72 5.01
CA ASP A 204 16.03 9.01 5.23
C ASP A 204 16.77 9.46 3.96
N HIS A 205 16.17 10.43 3.26
CA HIS A 205 16.68 10.98 2.00
C HIS A 205 18.01 11.72 2.15
N HIS A 206 18.46 12.05 3.37
CA HIS A 206 19.82 12.57 3.61
C HIS A 206 20.87 11.46 3.66
N GLN A 207 20.45 10.22 3.89
CA GLN A 207 21.33 9.05 3.97
C GLN A 207 21.24 8.16 2.72
N GLU A 208 20.20 8.32 1.90
CA GLU A 208 20.10 7.67 0.60
C GLU A 208 21.00 8.35 -0.43
N THR A 209 21.86 7.58 -1.07
CA THR A 209 22.90 8.11 -1.98
C THR A 209 22.63 7.79 -3.45
N GLU A 210 21.93 6.69 -3.73
CA GLU A 210 21.67 6.21 -5.09
C GLU A 210 20.35 6.77 -5.62
N TYR A 211 19.33 6.84 -4.76
CA TYR A 211 17.95 7.19 -5.16
C TYR A 211 17.25 8.17 -4.19
N PRO A 212 17.84 9.33 -3.83
CA PRO A 212 17.34 10.18 -2.74
C PRO A 212 15.91 10.69 -2.95
N GLU A 213 15.50 10.94 -4.20
CA GLU A 213 14.13 11.39 -4.52
C GLU A 213 13.08 10.30 -4.22
N HIS A 214 13.46 9.03 -4.38
CA HIS A 214 12.57 7.90 -4.13
C HIS A 214 12.31 7.69 -2.63
N SER A 215 13.24 8.09 -1.75
CA SER A 215 13.04 8.10 -0.30
C SER A 215 11.85 8.96 0.14
N HIS A 216 11.47 9.99 -0.63
CA HIS A 216 10.27 10.77 -0.35
C HIS A 216 8.97 9.97 -0.57
N PHE A 217 8.93 9.14 -1.61
CA PHE A 217 7.80 8.25 -1.86
C PHE A 217 7.74 7.08 -0.87
N ILE A 218 8.88 6.58 -0.39
CA ILE A 218 8.92 5.59 0.71
C ILE A 218 8.31 6.20 1.98
N GLN A 219 8.72 7.42 2.37
CA GLN A 219 8.14 8.11 3.53
C GLN A 219 6.64 8.40 3.36
N LEU A 220 6.19 8.71 2.14
CA LEU A 220 4.76 8.84 1.84
C LEU A 220 4.03 7.50 2.01
N CYS A 221 4.61 6.41 1.52
CA CYS A 221 4.08 5.05 1.68
C CYS A 221 3.96 4.66 3.16
N ASP A 222 4.98 4.91 3.98
CA ASP A 222 4.94 4.73 5.45
C ASP A 222 3.85 5.59 6.08
N THR A 223 3.72 6.85 5.68
CA THR A 223 2.70 7.76 6.22
C THR A 223 1.27 7.27 5.91
N LEU A 224 1.01 6.82 4.69
CA LEU A 224 -0.29 6.26 4.30
C LEU A 224 -0.56 4.92 5.00
N THR A 225 0.43 4.03 5.02
CA THR A 225 0.34 2.71 5.66
C THR A 225 0.11 2.85 7.16
N GLY A 226 0.91 3.67 7.84
CA GLY A 226 0.73 4.03 9.25
C GLY A 226 -0.61 4.70 9.52
N GLY A 227 -1.03 5.66 8.69
CA GLY A 227 -2.29 6.39 8.85
C GLY A 227 -3.53 5.50 8.73
N PHE A 228 -3.61 4.68 7.68
CA PHE A 228 -4.73 3.76 7.49
C PHE A 228 -4.75 2.65 8.56
N THR A 229 -3.59 2.10 8.94
CA THR A 229 -3.55 1.11 10.03
C THR A 229 -3.90 1.72 11.38
N HIS A 230 -3.61 3.00 11.59
CA HIS A 230 -4.07 3.70 12.78
C HIS A 230 -5.59 3.93 12.76
N CYS A 231 -6.21 4.17 11.59
CA CYS A 231 -7.67 4.16 11.47
C CYS A 231 -8.27 2.81 11.89
N LEU A 232 -7.61 1.73 11.47
CA LEU A 232 -8.05 0.36 11.70
C LEU A 232 -7.86 -0.09 13.15
N ASP A 233 -6.69 0.15 13.74
CA ASP A 233 -6.30 -0.46 15.02
C ASP A 233 -6.06 0.55 16.15
N ALA A 234 -6.17 1.86 15.90
CA ALA A 234 -5.89 2.93 16.87
C ALA A 234 -4.57 2.72 17.64
N ARG A 235 -3.51 2.34 16.91
CA ARG A 235 -2.30 1.69 17.43
C ARG A 235 -1.53 2.47 18.51
N ASN A 236 -1.63 3.78 18.54
CA ASN A 236 -0.89 4.60 19.49
C ASN A 236 -1.70 5.81 19.95
N LYS A 237 -1.27 6.45 21.03
CA LYS A 237 -1.97 7.62 21.61
C LYS A 237 -1.33 8.95 21.19
N LYS A 238 -0.42 8.95 20.21
CA LYS A 238 0.31 10.16 19.82
C LYS A 238 -0.61 11.06 19.01
N ASP A 239 -0.73 12.31 19.42
CA ASP A 239 -1.62 13.30 18.82
C ASP A 239 -1.37 13.46 17.32
N GLY A 240 -0.10 13.53 16.91
CA GLY A 240 0.26 13.68 15.49
C GLY A 240 -0.17 12.49 14.62
N CYS A 241 0.00 11.25 15.12
CA CYS A 241 -0.49 10.04 14.44
C CYS A 241 -2.02 10.07 14.32
N ARG A 242 -2.70 10.40 15.42
CA ARG A 242 -4.16 10.46 15.49
C ARG A 242 -4.73 11.51 14.53
N GLU A 243 -4.09 12.66 14.45
CA GLU A 243 -4.50 13.76 13.58
C GLU A 243 -4.37 13.40 12.10
N VAL A 244 -3.24 12.82 11.69
CA VAL A 244 -3.04 12.33 10.31
C VAL A 244 -4.04 11.22 9.97
N ALA A 245 -4.25 10.27 10.88
CA ALA A 245 -5.24 9.22 10.69
C ALA A 245 -6.67 9.77 10.61
N SER A 246 -6.99 10.83 11.36
CA SER A 246 -8.31 11.47 11.31
C SER A 246 -8.59 12.12 9.96
N ASP A 247 -7.58 12.68 9.28
CA ASP A 247 -7.71 13.19 7.91
C ASP A 247 -7.97 12.05 6.89
N LEU A 248 -7.46 10.83 7.15
CA LEU A 248 -7.70 9.64 6.32
C LEU A 248 -9.02 8.93 6.62
N LEU A 249 -9.57 9.08 7.82
CA LEU A 249 -10.68 8.26 8.31
C LEU A 249 -11.91 8.28 7.37
N PRO A 250 -12.39 9.44 6.86
CA PRO A 250 -13.54 9.45 5.95
C PRO A 250 -13.31 8.67 4.64
N LEU A 251 -12.06 8.61 4.18
CA LEU A 251 -11.67 7.79 3.04
C LEU A 251 -11.58 6.31 3.44
N ALA A 252 -10.98 6.01 4.60
CA ALA A 252 -10.87 4.66 5.13
C ALA A 252 -12.26 3.99 5.29
N GLU A 253 -13.25 4.72 5.83
CA GLU A 253 -14.65 4.27 5.92
C GLU A 253 -15.20 3.82 4.57
N ARG A 254 -14.99 4.61 3.52
CA ARG A 254 -15.48 4.30 2.17
C ARG A 254 -14.74 3.14 1.50
N LEU A 255 -13.41 3.08 1.67
CA LEU A 255 -12.59 2.00 1.12
C LEU A 255 -12.87 0.66 1.80
N ASN A 256 -13.29 0.71 3.06
CA ASN A 256 -13.59 -0.45 3.90
C ASN A 256 -15.07 -0.87 3.85
N ASP A 257 -15.99 0.00 3.43
CA ASP A 257 -17.39 -0.36 3.23
C ASP A 257 -17.57 -1.17 1.92
N THR A 258 -18.15 -2.37 2.03
CA THR A 258 -18.43 -3.28 0.90
C THR A 258 -19.36 -2.67 -0.15
N LYS A 259 -20.24 -1.75 0.24
CA LYS A 259 -21.19 -1.07 -0.65
C LYS A 259 -20.58 0.15 -1.34
N GLN A 260 -19.63 0.82 -0.68
CA GLN A 260 -19.06 2.07 -1.17
C GLN A 260 -17.71 1.90 -1.87
N ALA A 261 -16.96 0.83 -1.60
CA ALA A 261 -15.58 0.68 -2.09
C ALA A 261 -15.42 0.72 -3.62
N ASN A 262 -16.50 0.49 -4.38
CA ASN A 262 -16.53 0.57 -5.84
C ASN A 262 -17.37 1.75 -6.38
N ASN A 263 -17.68 2.74 -5.54
CA ASN A 263 -18.47 3.90 -5.94
C ASN A 263 -17.64 4.89 -6.79
N HIS A 264 -17.83 4.81 -8.11
CA HIS A 264 -17.17 5.68 -9.09
C HIS A 264 -17.53 7.17 -8.93
N ASN A 265 -18.66 7.49 -8.30
CA ASN A 265 -19.14 8.86 -8.09
C ASN A 265 -18.66 9.46 -6.74
N SER A 266 -17.76 8.76 -6.04
CA SER A 266 -17.18 9.28 -4.80
C SER A 266 -16.37 10.55 -5.07
N ARG A 267 -16.55 11.58 -4.22
CA ARG A 267 -15.75 12.81 -4.25
C ARG A 267 -14.24 12.60 -4.13
N TYR A 268 -13.83 11.44 -3.60
CA TYR A 268 -12.41 11.08 -3.42
C TYR A 268 -11.81 10.37 -4.64
N GLN A 269 -12.62 10.03 -5.63
CA GLN A 269 -12.20 9.38 -6.89
C GLN A 269 -11.25 8.18 -6.67
N TYR A 270 -11.53 7.34 -5.67
CA TYR A 270 -10.63 6.25 -5.28
C TYR A 270 -10.76 4.99 -6.16
N VAL A 271 -11.80 4.86 -6.99
CA VAL A 271 -11.97 3.64 -7.78
C VAL A 271 -10.83 3.51 -8.79
N ARG A 272 -10.19 2.33 -8.81
CA ARG A 272 -8.93 2.05 -9.53
C ARG A 272 -7.74 2.92 -9.08
N ARG A 273 -7.82 3.56 -7.93
CA ARG A 273 -6.77 4.42 -7.39
C ARG A 273 -6.36 4.03 -5.98
N MET A 274 -7.33 3.80 -5.11
CA MET A 274 -7.05 3.41 -3.73
C MET A 274 -7.92 2.23 -3.32
N ALA A 275 -7.32 1.29 -2.58
CA ALA A 275 -8.03 0.15 -2.05
C ALA A 275 -7.44 -0.31 -0.72
N ILE A 276 -8.30 -0.86 0.13
CA ILE A 276 -7.91 -1.59 1.34
C ILE A 276 -8.57 -2.96 1.29
N SER A 277 -7.81 -4.01 1.57
CA SER A 277 -8.28 -5.39 1.66
C SER A 277 -7.75 -6.06 2.91
N TYR A 278 -8.43 -7.11 3.34
CA TYR A 278 -7.98 -7.98 4.42
C TYR A 278 -7.99 -9.43 4.00
N PHE A 279 -7.11 -10.24 4.59
CA PHE A 279 -7.06 -11.67 4.35
C PHE A 279 -6.52 -12.41 5.59
N PRO A 280 -6.98 -13.64 5.90
CA PRO A 280 -8.17 -14.30 5.36
C PRO A 280 -9.46 -13.88 6.09
N SER A 281 -10.61 -13.98 5.41
CA SER A 281 -11.95 -13.74 6.00
C SER A 281 -12.37 -14.77 7.04
N LYS A 282 -11.82 -15.98 6.97
CA LYS A 282 -12.17 -17.11 7.85
C LYS A 282 -10.92 -17.94 8.16
N ARG A 283 -10.75 -18.33 9.43
CA ARG A 283 -9.70 -19.28 9.81
C ARG A 283 -10.05 -20.67 9.30
N LEU A 284 -9.13 -21.31 8.58
CA LEU A 284 -9.26 -22.67 8.09
C LEU A 284 -8.18 -23.59 8.69
N THR A 285 -8.52 -24.86 8.87
CA THR A 285 -7.54 -25.92 9.15
C THR A 285 -6.75 -26.27 7.88
N LEU A 286 -5.66 -27.03 7.99
CA LEU A 286 -4.92 -27.49 6.81
C LEU A 286 -5.79 -28.33 5.87
N ALA A 287 -6.53 -29.31 6.41
CA ALA A 287 -7.45 -30.13 5.62
C ALA A 287 -8.50 -29.27 4.88
N GLN A 288 -9.05 -28.25 5.53
CA GLN A 288 -10.00 -27.32 4.90
C GLN A 288 -9.38 -26.45 3.80
N ILE A 289 -8.06 -26.21 3.80
CA ILE A 289 -7.40 -25.46 2.72
C ILE A 289 -7.20 -26.33 1.47
N GLU A 290 -7.03 -27.64 1.66
CA GLU A 290 -6.93 -28.62 0.58
C GLU A 290 -8.28 -28.83 -0.13
N GLU A 291 -9.39 -28.59 0.57
CA GLU A 291 -10.74 -28.61 0.00
C GLU A 291 -11.07 -27.31 -0.74
N ASP A 292 -11.24 -27.37 -2.07
CA ASP A 292 -11.51 -26.21 -2.93
C ASP A 292 -12.72 -25.37 -2.47
N PHE A 293 -13.82 -26.03 -2.12
CA PHE A 293 -15.05 -25.35 -1.67
C PHE A 293 -14.82 -24.55 -0.38
N GLN A 294 -14.10 -25.14 0.60
CA GLN A 294 -13.79 -24.47 1.86
C GLN A 294 -12.79 -23.34 1.64
N ARG A 295 -11.77 -23.56 0.81
CA ARG A 295 -10.76 -22.54 0.47
C ARG A 295 -11.38 -21.26 -0.09
N VAL A 296 -12.40 -21.38 -0.96
CA VAL A 296 -13.09 -20.22 -1.54
C VAL A 296 -13.86 -19.40 -0.49
N GLN A 297 -14.26 -19.99 0.63
CA GLN A 297 -14.92 -19.27 1.73
C GLN A 297 -13.96 -18.38 2.54
N SER A 298 -12.65 -18.58 2.40
CA SER A 298 -11.60 -17.84 3.10
C SER A 298 -10.82 -16.96 2.13
N GLY A 299 -11.51 -15.93 1.64
CA GLY A 299 -11.00 -15.00 0.63
C GLY A 299 -10.51 -13.68 1.21
N PHE A 300 -10.19 -12.77 0.28
CA PHE A 300 -10.01 -11.36 0.60
C PHE A 300 -11.37 -10.75 0.95
N TYR A 301 -11.40 -9.82 1.91
CA TYR A 301 -12.62 -9.18 2.35
C TYR A 301 -12.43 -7.71 2.69
N LYS A 302 -13.56 -7.03 2.95
CA LYS A 302 -13.69 -5.65 3.44
C LYS A 302 -14.65 -5.65 4.63
N GLY A 303 -14.79 -4.51 5.31
CA GLY A 303 -15.73 -4.35 6.42
C GLY A 303 -15.11 -4.69 7.77
N ARG A 304 -13.81 -4.46 7.93
CA ARG A 304 -13.15 -4.59 9.24
C ARG A 304 -13.57 -3.43 10.14
N ARG A 305 -13.58 -3.62 11.46
CA ARG A 305 -13.84 -2.53 12.41
C ARG A 305 -12.76 -1.43 12.29
N LEU A 306 -13.15 -0.16 12.36
CA LEU A 306 -12.25 0.99 12.37
C LEU A 306 -12.14 1.54 13.80
N LEU A 307 -11.19 1.02 14.59
CA LEU A 307 -11.11 1.34 16.02
C LEU A 307 -10.94 2.83 16.32
N LEU A 308 -10.34 3.61 15.41
CA LEU A 308 -10.28 5.06 15.57
C LEU A 308 -11.67 5.71 15.52
N ALA A 309 -12.55 5.26 14.62
CA ALA A 309 -13.92 5.75 14.54
C ALA A 309 -14.70 5.42 15.83
N ASP A 310 -14.52 4.20 16.36
CA ASP A 310 -15.12 3.79 17.63
C ASP A 310 -14.64 4.66 18.81
N GLN A 311 -13.37 5.07 18.80
CA GLN A 311 -12.81 5.97 19.82
C GLN A 311 -13.36 7.38 19.71
N LEU A 312 -13.53 7.90 18.50
CA LEU A 312 -14.05 9.25 18.27
C LEU A 312 -15.55 9.36 18.58
N THR A 313 -16.32 8.30 18.36
CA THR A 313 -17.77 8.25 18.61
C THR A 313 -18.13 7.81 20.03
N GLY A 314 -17.14 7.45 20.87
CA GLY A 314 -17.37 6.95 22.23
C GLY A 314 -17.90 5.51 22.31
N GLN A 315 -17.95 4.78 21.19
CA GLN A 315 -18.43 3.39 21.12
C GLN A 315 -17.38 2.37 21.60
N SER A 316 -16.21 2.82 22.05
CA SER A 316 -15.13 1.97 22.58
C SER A 316 -15.48 1.31 23.92
N CYS A 317 -16.43 1.86 24.67
CA CYS A 317 -16.75 1.42 26.04
C CYS A 317 -17.83 0.32 26.12
N LEU A 318 -18.32 -0.18 24.99
CA LEU A 318 -19.47 -1.11 24.96
C LEU A 318 -19.08 -2.60 24.99
N PHE A 319 -17.80 -2.97 25.07
CA PHE A 319 -17.35 -4.36 25.07
C PHE A 319 -16.11 -4.59 25.92
#